data_AF-A0A7J6IIJ0-F1
#
_entry.id   AF-A0A7J6IIJ0-F1
#
_cell.length_a   1.000
_cell.length_b   1.000
_cell.length_c   1.000
_cell.angle_alpha   90.00
_cell.angle_beta   90.00
_cell.angle_gamma   90.00
#
_symmetry.space_group_name_H-M   'P 1'
#
loop_
_entity.id
_entity.type
_entity.pdbx_description
1 polymer ?
#
loop_
_entity_poly.entity_id
_entity_poly.type
_entity_poly.pdbx_seq_one_letter_code
_entity_poly.pdbx_strand_id
1 'polypeptide(L)'
;MHFTLVFVNVGLVDAEQPDLRKALLDDEAGYASDSAARFRKVGVHIVTAFKFVTDTRTATFWMRKDILDEITSGDSWAASICRTDTWDIVNGTKIPVSQGLQTVGPWNQA
;
A
#
# COMPACT_ATOMS: atom_id res chain seq x y z
N MET A 1 -15.86 -8.26 7.12
CA MET A 1 -14.40 -8.30 6.94
C MET A 1 -14.03 -7.14 6.04
N HIS A 2 -13.17 -6.24 6.50
CA HIS A 2 -12.75 -5.06 5.74
C HIS A 2 -11.33 -5.25 5.23
N PHE A 3 -11.12 -4.84 3.98
CA PHE A 3 -9.83 -4.91 3.30
C PHE A 3 -9.41 -3.51 2.91
N THR A 4 -8.10 -3.26 3.00
CA THR A 4 -7.48 -2.03 2.52
C THR A 4 -6.38 -2.37 1.53
N LEU A 5 -6.15 -1.48 0.57
CA LEU A 5 -5.04 -1.59 -0.36
C LEU A 5 -3.88 -0.78 0.22
N VAL A 6 -2.74 -1.44 0.43
CA VAL A 6 -1.53 -0.82 0.97
C VAL A 6 -0.47 -0.81 -0.13
N PHE A 7 0.04 0.37 -0.44
CA PHE A 7 1.21 0.58 -1.26
C PHE A 7 2.40 0.85 -0.35
N VAL A 8 3.48 0.13 -0.56
CA VAL A 8 4.69 0.20 0.27
C VAL A 8 5.89 0.42 -0.63
N ASN A 9 6.69 1.44 -0.32
CA ASN A 9 8.01 1.63 -0.93
C ASN A 9 9.01 0.68 -0.26
N VAL A 10 9.29 -0.45 -0.90
CA VAL A 10 10.18 -1.48 -0.38
C VAL A 10 11.65 -1.04 -0.33
N GLY A 11 12.03 0.02 -1.04
CA GLY A 11 13.37 0.61 -0.95
C GLY A 11 13.60 1.45 0.30
N LEU A 12 12.53 1.78 1.05
CA LEU A 12 12.58 2.53 2.31
C LEU A 12 12.48 1.64 3.56
N VAL A 13 12.49 0.33 3.34
CA VAL A 13 12.29 -0.67 4.36
C VAL A 13 13.62 -1.36 4.62
N ASP A 14 14.21 -1.13 5.80
CA ASP A 14 15.44 -1.81 6.22
C ASP A 14 15.12 -3.25 6.65
N ALA A 15 15.48 -4.22 5.79
CA ALA A 15 15.46 -5.68 5.98
C ALA A 15 14.09 -6.34 6.31
N GLU A 16 13.91 -7.55 5.79
CA GLU A 16 12.80 -8.50 6.00
C GLU A 16 11.48 -7.93 6.55
N GLN A 17 10.56 -7.63 5.63
CA GLN A 17 9.13 -7.40 5.87
C GLN A 17 8.80 -6.76 7.24
N PRO A 18 8.80 -5.42 7.34
CA PRO A 18 8.48 -4.77 8.59
C PRO A 18 7.06 -5.17 8.93
N ASP A 19 6.87 -5.57 10.18
CA ASP A 19 5.55 -5.61 10.80
C ASP A 19 4.88 -4.27 10.48
N LEU A 20 3.97 -4.29 9.50
CA LEU A 20 3.40 -3.10 8.90
C LEU A 20 2.63 -2.32 9.97
N ARG A 21 2.04 -3.02 10.93
CA ARG A 21 1.35 -2.42 12.07
C ARG A 21 2.34 -1.61 12.90
N LYS A 22 3.47 -2.20 13.31
CA LYS A 22 4.50 -1.46 14.08
C LYS A 22 5.13 -0.31 13.32
N ALA A 23 5.31 -0.45 12.00
CA ALA A 23 5.85 0.62 11.17
C ALA A 23 4.92 1.83 11.10
N LEU A 24 3.61 1.60 11.12
CA LEU A 24 2.59 2.64 11.01
C LEU A 24 2.24 3.33 12.34
N LEU A 25 2.44 2.65 13.46
CA LEU A 25 2.26 3.24 14.79
C LEU A 25 3.36 4.29 15.06
N ASP A 26 2.95 5.44 15.60
CA ASP A 26 3.82 6.53 16.05
C ASP A 26 3.87 6.66 17.59
N ASP A 27 3.22 5.74 18.30
CA ASP A 27 3.21 5.64 19.75
C ASP A 27 4.29 4.67 20.27
N GLU A 28 4.26 4.39 21.58
CA GLU A 28 5.20 3.49 22.27
C GLU A 28 5.17 2.04 21.74
N ALA A 29 4.12 1.63 21.01
CA ALA A 29 4.02 0.31 20.40
C ALA A 29 4.59 0.25 18.97
N GLY A 30 4.93 1.41 18.39
CA GLY A 30 5.48 1.55 17.05
C GLY A 30 7.01 1.57 16.98
N TYR A 31 7.52 1.58 15.75
CA TYR A 31 8.94 1.84 15.52
C TYR A 31 9.24 3.34 15.64
N ALA A 32 10.16 3.66 16.56
CA ALA A 32 10.57 5.03 16.88
C ALA A 32 11.82 5.51 16.12
N SER A 33 12.37 4.72 15.19
CA SER A 33 13.55 5.12 14.41
C SER A 33 13.23 6.21 13.39
N ASP A 34 14.24 6.99 13.00
CA ASP A 34 14.13 7.97 11.91
C ASP A 34 13.71 7.31 10.59
N SER A 35 14.16 6.07 10.35
CA SER A 35 13.74 5.28 9.18
C SER A 35 12.24 4.96 9.21
N ALA A 36 11.68 4.61 10.38
CA ALA A 36 10.26 4.37 10.53
C ALA A 36 9.44 5.66 10.40
N ALA A 37 9.92 6.77 10.95
CA ALA A 37 9.30 8.09 10.77
C ALA A 37 9.28 8.50 9.28
N ARG A 38 10.39 8.27 8.57
CA ARG A 38 10.47 8.51 7.11
C ARG A 38 9.53 7.59 6.35
N PHE A 39 9.46 6.31 6.70
CA PHE A 39 8.56 5.35 6.10
C PHE A 39 7.09 5.77 6.22
N ARG A 40 6.65 6.19 7.41
CA ARG A 40 5.27 6.70 7.61
C ARG A 40 4.96 7.92 6.75
N LYS A 41 5.95 8.78 6.53
CA LYS A 41 5.76 10.05 5.82
C LYS A 41 5.71 9.88 4.29
N VAL A 42 6.56 9.04 3.72
CA VAL A 42 6.77 8.96 2.26
C VAL A 42 6.87 7.54 1.70
N GLY A 43 6.84 6.52 2.55
CA GLY A 43 7.04 5.13 2.16
C GLY A 43 5.77 4.29 2.12
N VAL A 44 4.60 4.86 2.44
CA VAL A 44 3.35 4.12 2.50
C VAL A 44 2.16 4.96 2.05
N HIS A 45 1.28 4.35 1.26
CA HIS A 45 -0.05 4.88 0.98
C HIS A 45 -1.10 3.81 1.27
N ILE A 46 -2.15 4.18 2.00
CA ILE A 46 -3.24 3.29 2.39
C ILE A 46 -4.52 3.82 1.76
N VAL A 47 -5.19 2.99 0.98
CA VAL A 47 -6.36 3.39 0.20
C VAL A 47 -7.48 2.37 0.36
N THR A 48 -8.68 2.88 0.58
CA THR A 48 -9.88 2.05 0.56
C THR A 48 -10.25 1.71 -0.87
N ALA A 49 -10.37 0.42 -1.17
CA ALA A 49 -10.97 -0.03 -2.42
C ALA A 49 -12.49 0.15 -2.34
N PHE A 50 -13.10 0.77 -3.36
CA PHE A 50 -14.56 0.88 -3.45
C PHE A 50 -15.19 -0.39 -4.06
N LYS A 51 -14.39 -1.19 -4.77
CA LYS A 51 -14.77 -2.51 -5.28
C LYS A 51 -13.63 -3.48 -5.07
N PHE A 52 -13.93 -4.65 -4.54
CA PHE A 52 -12.99 -5.76 -4.49
C PHE A 52 -13.68 -7.03 -4.99
N VAL A 53 -13.13 -7.61 -6.06
CA VAL A 53 -13.59 -8.89 -6.60
C VAL A 53 -12.65 -9.96 -6.07
N THR A 54 -13.13 -10.79 -5.14
CA THR A 54 -12.33 -11.82 -4.46
C THR A 54 -11.77 -12.86 -5.43
N ASP A 55 -12.57 -13.25 -6.42
CA ASP A 55 -12.25 -14.34 -7.35
C ASP A 55 -11.05 -13.99 -8.24
N THR A 56 -11.02 -12.76 -8.75
CA THR A 56 -9.91 -12.25 -9.58
C THR A 56 -8.87 -11.48 -8.77
N ARG A 57 -9.12 -11.27 -7.47
CA ARG A 57 -8.31 -10.45 -6.56
C ARG A 57 -8.08 -9.02 -7.08
N THR A 58 -9.08 -8.48 -7.77
CA THR A 58 -9.01 -7.16 -8.37
C THR A 58 -9.64 -6.13 -7.44
N ALA A 59 -8.85 -5.15 -7.01
CA ALA A 59 -9.32 -3.99 -6.28
C ALA A 59 -9.43 -2.78 -7.22
N THR A 60 -10.54 -2.04 -7.14
CA THR A 60 -10.69 -0.75 -7.82
C THR A 60 -10.72 0.35 -6.76
N PHE A 61 -9.93 1.39 -6.97
CA PHE A 61 -9.70 2.47 -6.04
C PHE A 61 -9.49 3.78 -6.78
N TRP A 62 -9.61 4.88 -6.05
CA TRP A 62 -9.26 6.22 -6.54
C TRP A 62 -7.99 6.69 -5.86
N MET A 63 -7.14 7.38 -6.61
CA MET A 63 -5.91 7.96 -6.11
C MET A 63 -5.63 9.25 -6.86
N ARG A 64 -5.00 10.21 -6.16
CA ARG A 64 -4.55 11.45 -6.79
C ARG A 64 -3.48 11.15 -7.83
N LYS A 65 -3.50 11.90 -8.94
CA LYS A 65 -2.58 11.69 -10.07
C LYS A 65 -1.11 11.84 -9.68
N ASP A 66 -0.76 12.81 -8.83
CA ASP A 66 0.62 13.00 -8.39
C ASP A 66 1.16 11.81 -7.60
N ILE A 67 0.35 11.21 -6.75
CA ILE A 67 0.72 9.97 -6.03
C ILE A 67 0.81 8.79 -6.98
N LEU A 68 -0.13 8.68 -7.94
CA LEU A 68 -0.08 7.64 -8.96
C LEU A 68 1.22 7.71 -9.77
N ASP A 69 1.60 8.91 -10.20
CA ASP A 69 2.82 9.17 -10.94
C ASP A 69 4.05 8.83 -10.07
N GLU A 70 4.04 9.15 -8.77
CA GLU A 70 5.08 8.76 -7.81
C GLU A 70 5.24 7.23 -7.68
N ILE A 71 4.16 6.50 -7.41
CA ILE A 71 4.22 5.06 -7.15
C ILE A 71 4.50 4.22 -8.40
N THR A 72 4.35 4.82 -9.59
CA THR A 72 4.62 4.17 -10.89
C THR A 72 5.95 4.57 -11.52
N SER A 73 6.62 5.60 -11.01
CA SER A 73 7.90 6.13 -11.53
C SER A 73 9.11 5.19 -11.38
N GLY A 74 8.96 4.04 -10.69
CA GLY A 74 10.02 3.04 -10.57
C GLY A 74 9.56 1.71 -9.97
N ASP A 75 10.50 0.81 -9.70
CA ASP A 75 10.22 -0.57 -9.25
C ASP A 75 10.28 -0.77 -7.73
N SER A 76 10.37 0.32 -6.97
CA SER A 76 10.47 0.27 -5.51
C SER A 76 9.12 0.19 -4.80
N TRP A 77 8.00 0.26 -5.53
CA TRP A 77 6.67 0.21 -4.92
C TRP A 77 6.01 -1.15 -5.13
N ALA A 78 5.46 -1.69 -4.05
CA ALA A 78 4.65 -2.91 -4.07
C ALA A 78 3.27 -2.64 -3.48
N ALA A 79 2.26 -3.30 -4.04
CA ALA A 79 0.88 -3.28 -3.56
C ALA A 79 0.54 -4.58 -2.83
N SER A 80 -0.31 -4.47 -1.82
CA SER A 80 -0.84 -5.60 -1.04
C SER A 80 -2.26 -5.31 -0.59
N ILE A 81 -3.09 -6.35 -0.54
CA ILE A 81 -4.40 -6.27 0.09
C ILE A 81 -4.22 -6.72 1.53
N CYS A 82 -4.56 -5.87 2.48
CA CYS A 82 -4.42 -6.15 3.91
C CYS A 82 -5.79 -6.21 4.58
N ARG A 83 -5.90 -7.08 5.58
CA ARG A 83 -7.00 -7.05 6.54
C ARG A 83 -6.91 -5.80 7.40
N THR A 84 -8.00 -5.06 7.53
CA THR A 84 -8.00 -3.81 8.32
C THR A 84 -7.82 -4.04 9.83
N ASP A 85 -8.27 -5.19 10.35
CA ASP A 85 -8.22 -5.51 11.78
C ASP A 85 -6.86 -6.06 12.22
N THR A 86 -6.27 -6.94 11.41
CA THR A 86 -5.03 -7.63 11.77
C THR A 86 -3.78 -7.07 11.08
N TRP A 87 -3.93 -6.29 10.02
CA TRP A 87 -2.85 -5.87 9.11
C TRP A 87 -2.18 -7.01 8.35
N ASP A 88 -2.76 -8.21 8.38
CA ASP A 88 -2.26 -9.35 7.63
C ASP A 88 -2.41 -9.11 6.13
N ILE A 89 -1.34 -9.36 5.39
CA ILE A 89 -1.37 -9.39 3.92
C ILE A 89 -2.14 -10.63 3.48
N VAL A 90 -3.21 -10.41 2.72
CA VAL A 90 -4.00 -11.48 2.12
C VAL A 90 -3.09 -12.31 1.20
N ASN A 91 -2.94 -13.60 1.55
CA ASN A 91 -2.08 -14.56 0.84
C ASN A 91 -0.58 -14.22 0.82
N GLY A 92 -0.10 -13.32 1.70
CA GLY A 92 1.33 -12.99 1.84
C GLY A 92 2.01 -12.42 0.59
N THR A 93 1.27 -12.09 -0.46
CA THR A 93 1.84 -11.69 -1.75
C THR A 93 1.90 -10.17 -1.87
N LYS A 94 3.11 -9.67 -2.11
CA LYS A 94 3.35 -8.28 -2.53
C LYS A 94 3.55 -8.27 -4.04
N ILE A 95 2.79 -7.45 -4.75
CA ILE A 95 2.89 -7.36 -6.22
C ILE A 95 3.58 -6.03 -6.55
N PRO A 96 4.65 -6.01 -7.36
CA PRO A 96 5.20 -4.77 -7.87
C PRO A 96 4.11 -3.92 -8.53
N VAL A 97 4.04 -2.64 -8.18
CA VAL A 97 3.02 -1.73 -8.74
C VAL A 97 3.09 -1.69 -10.26
N SER A 98 4.31 -1.74 -10.81
CA SER A 98 4.56 -1.81 -12.26
C SER A 98 3.93 -3.02 -12.97
N GLN A 99 3.55 -4.07 -12.24
CA GLN A 99 2.92 -5.28 -12.78
C GLN A 99 1.42 -5.37 -12.48
N GLY A 100 0.98 -4.81 -11.35
CA GLY A 100 -0.39 -5.01 -10.82
C GLY A 100 -1.35 -3.86 -11.07
N LEU A 101 -0.86 -2.68 -11.45
CA LEU A 101 -1.68 -1.48 -11.55
C LEU A 101 -2.10 -1.16 -12.99
N GLN A 102 -3.39 -0.92 -13.18
CA GLN A 102 -3.95 -0.46 -14.45
C GLN A 102 -4.81 0.79 -14.23
N THR A 103 -4.53 1.85 -14.99
CA THR A 103 -5.34 3.07 -15.01
C THR A 103 -6.59 2.85 -15.84
N VAL A 104 -7.77 3.01 -15.22
CA VAL A 104 -9.07 2.82 -15.90
C VAL A 104 -9.58 4.12 -16.52
N GLY A 105 -9.38 5.26 -15.87
CA GLY A 105 -9.80 6.57 -16.37
C GLY A 105 -9.78 7.66 -15.30
N PRO A 106 -9.92 8.94 -15.68
CA PRO A 106 -9.97 10.06 -14.75
C PRO A 106 -11.35 10.17 -14.08
N TRP A 107 -11.39 10.84 -12.93
CA TRP A 107 -12.59 11.05 -12.11
C TRP A 107 -13.76 11.76 -12.83
N ASN A 108 -13.48 12.52 -13.89
CA ASN A 108 -14.45 13.37 -14.58
C ASN A 108 -15.13 12.74 -15.81
N GLN A 109 -15.07 11.42 -15.95
CA GLN A 109 -15.70 10.68 -17.07
C GLN A 109 -16.57 9.50 -16.61
N ALA A 110 -16.97 9.48 -15.32
CA ALA A 110 -17.86 8.47 -14.74
C ALA A 110 -19.33 8.93 -14.72
#